data_AF-A0A1F3GNV2-F1
#
_entry.id   AF-A0A1F3GNV2-F1
#
_cell.length_a   1.000
_cell.length_b   1.000
_cell.length_c   1.000
_cell.angle_alpha   90.00
_cell.angle_beta   90.00
_cell.angle_gamma   90.00
#
_symmetry.space_group_name_H-M   'P 1'
#
loop_
_entity.id
_entity.type
_entity.pdbx_description
1 polymer ?
#
loop_
_entity_poly.entity_id
_entity_poly.type
_entity_poly.pdbx_seq_one_letter_code
_entity_poly.pdbx_strand_id
1 'polypeptide(L)'
;MKKNILTLLLLGISCLMSFSQSVPEIDLSVYNAKISNNPIMPDSNIMVSCTVKNIGDTASLATSLNIYISSDNNLSTTEDEKLNFFIVSALNPNDSVSDSTLIKIPHNITKGNWYIILYIHPTSQDKDMTNNTIVIPITYTQIINKDLFNENLNLSIYPNPVKDKLFINTNIDKSTEYSIYSIDGKLINKSQINDKVIDMEYLYNGIYFINISNDSKKLNSTIKVVKE
;
A
#
# COMPACT_ATOMS: atom_id res chain seq x y z
N MET A 1 -13.61 -97.55 27.48
CA MET A 1 -14.26 -96.28 27.88
C MET A 1 -13.12 -95.31 28.20
N LYS A 2 -12.89 -94.12 27.62
CA LYS A 2 -13.62 -93.19 26.75
C LYS A 2 -12.59 -92.41 25.89
N LYS A 3 -13.10 -91.91 24.77
CA LYS A 3 -12.58 -90.93 23.78
C LYS A 3 -11.83 -89.72 24.41
N ASN A 4 -10.69 -89.30 23.87
CA ASN A 4 -10.51 -88.33 22.76
C ASN A 4 -10.83 -86.87 23.20
N ILE A 5 -9.86 -85.96 23.08
CA ILE A 5 -9.94 -84.69 22.31
C ILE A 5 -8.97 -83.63 22.84
N LEU A 6 -8.10 -83.24 21.90
CA LEU A 6 -7.29 -82.04 21.82
C LEU A 6 -8.19 -80.79 21.87
N THR A 7 -7.97 -79.87 22.80
CA THR A 7 -8.50 -78.50 22.67
C THR A 7 -7.45 -77.48 23.06
N LEU A 8 -6.73 -77.03 22.03
CA LEU A 8 -5.91 -75.84 22.01
C LEU A 8 -6.83 -74.63 22.31
N LEU A 9 -6.73 -74.04 23.49
CA LEU A 9 -7.47 -72.83 23.83
C LEU A 9 -6.77 -71.64 23.16
N LEU A 10 -7.08 -71.42 21.88
CA LEU A 10 -6.76 -70.17 21.20
C LEU A 10 -7.73 -69.11 21.74
N LEU A 11 -7.36 -68.43 22.82
CA LEU A 11 -8.04 -67.21 23.24
C LEU A 11 -7.75 -66.15 22.18
N GLY A 12 -8.71 -66.01 21.25
CA GLY A 12 -8.72 -64.93 20.27
C GLY A 12 -8.65 -63.60 21.00
N ILE A 13 -7.54 -62.89 20.82
CA ILE A 13 -7.48 -61.46 21.03
C ILE A 13 -8.39 -60.88 19.96
N SER A 14 -9.65 -60.63 20.30
CA SER A 14 -10.49 -59.74 19.52
C SER A 14 -9.88 -58.35 19.67
N CYS A 15 -8.98 -58.00 18.75
CA CYS A 15 -8.60 -56.63 18.51
C CYS A 15 -9.91 -55.91 18.13
N LEU A 16 -10.51 -55.19 19.08
CA LEU A 16 -11.45 -54.13 18.76
C LEU A 16 -10.64 -53.08 18.01
N MET A 17 -10.58 -53.20 16.69
CA MET A 17 -10.26 -52.07 15.85
C MET A 17 -11.41 -51.09 16.03
N SER A 18 -11.27 -50.17 16.99
CA SER A 18 -12.10 -48.98 17.05
C SER A 18 -11.81 -48.20 15.77
N PHE A 19 -12.68 -48.34 14.78
CA PHE A 19 -12.71 -47.43 13.63
C PHE A 19 -13.15 -46.06 14.18
N SER A 20 -12.17 -45.19 14.45
CA SER A 20 -12.46 -43.77 14.61
C SER A 20 -12.79 -43.27 13.21
N GLN A 21 -14.07 -43.21 12.87
CA GLN A 21 -14.47 -42.41 11.70
C GLN A 21 -14.04 -40.97 11.99
N SER A 22 -13.33 -40.33 11.06
CA SER A 22 -13.06 -38.90 11.17
C SER A 22 -14.39 -38.18 11.27
N VAL A 23 -14.50 -37.22 12.20
CA VAL A 23 -15.71 -36.39 12.27
C VAL A 23 -15.75 -35.60 10.96
N PRO A 24 -16.87 -35.63 10.21
CA PRO A 24 -17.01 -34.84 9.00
C PRO A 24 -16.82 -33.36 9.34
N GLU A 25 -15.85 -32.71 8.69
CA GLU A 25 -15.40 -31.35 8.99
C GLU A 25 -15.35 -30.50 7.71
N ILE A 26 -15.81 -29.25 7.84
CA ILE A 26 -15.61 -28.21 6.84
C ILE A 26 -14.22 -27.63 7.07
N ASP A 27 -13.46 -27.35 6.02
CA ASP A 27 -12.16 -26.70 6.14
C ASP A 27 -11.97 -25.82 4.89
N LEU A 28 -12.30 -24.54 5.01
CA LEU A 28 -12.13 -23.60 3.92
C LEU A 28 -10.69 -23.10 3.92
N SER A 29 -10.12 -22.80 2.77
CA SER A 29 -8.76 -22.28 2.67
C SER A 29 -8.68 -21.24 1.56
N VAL A 30 -7.99 -20.14 1.84
CA VAL A 30 -7.70 -19.08 0.87
C VAL A 30 -6.29 -19.28 0.35
N TYR A 31 -6.09 -19.27 -0.98
CA TYR A 31 -4.77 -19.38 -1.60
C TYR A 31 -4.70 -18.63 -2.92
N ASN A 32 -3.49 -18.56 -3.51
CA ASN A 32 -3.20 -17.85 -4.76
C ASN A 32 -3.64 -16.38 -4.78
N ALA A 33 -3.70 -15.71 -3.62
CA ALA A 33 -4.10 -14.32 -3.58
C ALA A 33 -3.03 -13.41 -4.24
N LYS A 34 -3.48 -12.48 -5.08
CA LYS A 34 -2.62 -11.56 -5.83
C LYS A 34 -3.25 -10.19 -5.92
N ILE A 35 -2.40 -9.19 -6.03
CA ILE A 35 -2.76 -7.81 -6.36
C ILE A 35 -2.12 -7.41 -7.70
N SER A 36 -2.79 -6.56 -8.49
CA SER A 36 -2.29 -6.16 -9.81
C SER A 36 -1.06 -5.26 -9.77
N ASN A 37 -0.85 -4.51 -8.67
CA ASN A 37 0.20 -3.51 -8.55
C ASN A 37 0.77 -3.48 -7.13
N ASN A 38 2.10 -3.39 -7.03
CA ASN A 38 2.85 -3.11 -5.81
C ASN A 38 4.20 -2.49 -6.23
N PRO A 39 4.54 -1.23 -5.88
CA PRO A 39 3.87 -0.36 -4.92
C PRO A 39 2.48 0.12 -5.37
N ILE A 40 1.68 0.55 -4.40
CA ILE A 40 0.35 1.13 -4.59
C ILE A 40 0.37 2.64 -4.36
N MET A 41 -0.61 3.33 -4.95
CA MET A 41 -0.84 4.76 -4.77
C MET A 41 -2.17 5.02 -4.05
N PRO A 42 -2.28 6.04 -3.19
CA PRO A 42 -3.56 6.51 -2.66
C PRO A 42 -4.57 6.79 -3.77
N ASP A 43 -5.84 6.55 -3.49
CA ASP A 43 -6.97 6.69 -4.42
C ASP A 43 -6.91 5.85 -5.70
N SER A 44 -5.84 5.08 -5.92
CA SER A 44 -5.77 4.17 -7.07
C SER A 44 -6.72 3.01 -6.91
N ASN A 45 -7.20 2.49 -8.04
CA ASN A 45 -7.92 1.23 -8.08
C ASN A 45 -6.95 0.12 -8.43
N ILE A 46 -6.88 -0.92 -7.59
CA ILE A 46 -6.09 -2.12 -7.86
C ILE A 46 -6.99 -3.34 -7.90
N MET A 47 -6.64 -4.33 -8.72
CA MET A 47 -7.37 -5.58 -8.77
C MET A 47 -6.79 -6.56 -7.75
N VAL A 48 -7.66 -7.11 -6.90
CA VAL A 48 -7.36 -8.20 -5.97
C VAL A 48 -8.01 -9.46 -6.49
N SER A 49 -7.27 -10.57 -6.48
CA SER A 49 -7.78 -11.89 -6.87
C SER A 49 -7.35 -12.95 -5.87
N CYS A 50 -8.11 -14.03 -5.74
CA CYS A 50 -7.78 -15.19 -4.91
C CYS A 50 -8.55 -16.44 -5.34
N THR A 51 -8.18 -17.57 -4.73
CA THR A 51 -8.93 -18.83 -4.81
C THR A 51 -9.34 -19.27 -3.41
N VAL A 52 -10.60 -19.68 -3.25
CA VAL A 52 -11.12 -20.33 -2.04
C VAL A 52 -11.39 -21.79 -2.36
N LYS A 53 -10.93 -22.70 -1.52
CA LYS A 53 -11.16 -24.15 -1.66
C LYS A 53 -11.65 -24.74 -0.34
N ASN A 54 -12.60 -25.67 -0.44
CA ASN A 54 -12.90 -26.56 0.67
C ASN A 54 -11.94 -27.76 0.64
N ILE A 55 -11.00 -27.82 1.59
CA ILE A 55 -10.05 -28.92 1.78
C ILE A 55 -10.52 -29.95 2.81
N GLY A 56 -11.69 -29.71 3.41
CA GLY A 56 -12.36 -30.65 4.30
C GLY A 56 -13.07 -31.77 3.55
N ASP A 57 -13.77 -32.62 4.29
CA ASP A 57 -14.53 -33.77 3.77
C ASP A 57 -16.05 -33.54 3.80
N THR A 58 -16.49 -32.36 4.24
CA THR A 58 -17.91 -31.96 4.32
C THR A 58 -18.17 -30.70 3.52
N ALA A 59 -19.31 -30.64 2.83
CA ALA A 59 -19.70 -29.45 2.06
C ALA A 59 -19.88 -28.22 2.98
N SER A 60 -19.37 -27.08 2.55
CA SER A 60 -19.51 -25.82 3.29
C SER A 60 -20.91 -25.22 3.12
N LEU A 61 -21.29 -24.31 4.02
CA LEU A 61 -22.37 -23.36 3.73
C LEU A 61 -21.83 -22.22 2.85
N ALA A 62 -22.75 -21.47 2.23
CA ALA A 62 -22.39 -20.23 1.57
C ALA A 62 -21.88 -19.21 2.61
N THR A 63 -20.82 -18.49 2.26
CA THR A 63 -20.17 -17.50 3.11
C THR A 63 -19.64 -16.33 2.27
N SER A 64 -18.83 -15.46 2.86
CA SER A 64 -18.22 -14.31 2.19
C SER A 64 -16.73 -14.21 2.48
N LEU A 65 -15.95 -13.84 1.47
CA LEU A 65 -14.56 -13.43 1.64
C LEU A 65 -14.50 -11.91 1.68
N ASN A 66 -13.98 -11.35 2.76
CA ASN A 66 -13.82 -9.92 2.94
C ASN A 66 -12.38 -9.51 2.63
N ILE A 67 -12.22 -8.32 2.06
CA ILE A 67 -10.93 -7.72 1.73
C ILE A 67 -10.77 -6.48 2.61
N TYR A 68 -9.71 -6.46 3.41
CA TYR A 68 -9.37 -5.38 4.33
C TYR A 68 -8.04 -4.74 3.96
N ILE A 69 -7.85 -3.51 4.42
CA ILE A 69 -6.53 -2.88 4.51
C ILE A 69 -6.18 -2.66 5.98
N SER A 70 -4.95 -3.02 6.35
CA SER A 70 -4.46 -2.97 7.72
C SER A 70 -3.06 -2.36 7.80
N SER A 71 -2.76 -1.70 8.91
CA SER A 71 -1.43 -1.20 9.26
C SER A 71 -0.51 -2.28 9.85
N ASP A 72 -1.05 -3.46 10.16
CA ASP A 72 -0.27 -4.62 10.60
C ASP A 72 -0.72 -5.91 9.91
N ASN A 73 -0.10 -7.04 10.27
CA ASN A 73 -0.32 -8.33 9.62
C ASN A 73 -1.42 -9.18 10.30
N ASN A 74 -2.18 -8.60 11.24
CA ASN A 74 -3.24 -9.26 11.98
C ASN A 74 -4.57 -8.61 11.61
N LEU A 75 -5.58 -9.44 11.36
CA LEU A 75 -6.91 -8.93 11.07
C LEU A 75 -7.59 -8.43 12.35
N SER A 76 -8.01 -7.17 12.35
CA SER A 76 -8.90 -6.57 13.33
C SER A 76 -10.19 -6.12 12.63
N THR A 77 -11.28 -6.89 12.76
CA THR A 77 -12.55 -6.57 12.07
C THR A 77 -13.22 -5.27 12.56
N THR A 78 -12.71 -4.66 13.62
CA THR A 78 -13.20 -3.39 14.19
C THR A 78 -12.33 -2.19 13.87
N GLU A 79 -11.04 -2.40 13.58
CA GLU A 79 -10.07 -1.31 13.33
C GLU A 79 -9.64 -1.27 11.87
N ASP A 80 -9.57 -2.43 11.20
CA ASP A 80 -9.20 -2.51 9.78
C ASP A 80 -10.35 -2.06 8.89
N GLU A 81 -10.01 -1.31 7.84
CA GLU A 81 -10.99 -0.82 6.89
C GLU A 81 -11.33 -1.92 5.87
N LYS A 82 -12.60 -2.33 5.84
CA LYS A 82 -13.11 -3.24 4.80
C LYS A 82 -13.24 -2.50 3.47
N LEU A 83 -12.48 -2.93 2.47
CA LEU A 83 -12.47 -2.34 1.13
C LEU A 83 -13.51 -2.96 0.20
N ASN A 84 -13.68 -4.29 0.24
CA ASN A 84 -14.64 -5.00 -0.61
C ASN A 84 -14.92 -6.43 -0.08
N PHE A 85 -15.75 -7.21 -0.79
CA PHE A 85 -16.00 -8.62 -0.49
C PHE A 85 -16.40 -9.44 -1.74
N PHE A 86 -16.25 -10.76 -1.64
CA PHE A 86 -16.81 -11.76 -2.55
C PHE A 86 -17.90 -12.57 -1.86
N ILE A 87 -18.90 -13.00 -2.62
CA ILE A 87 -19.84 -14.03 -2.17
C ILE A 87 -19.25 -15.39 -2.57
N VAL A 88 -19.10 -16.28 -1.61
CA VAL A 88 -18.62 -17.64 -1.83
C VAL A 88 -19.80 -18.59 -1.64
N SER A 89 -20.25 -19.21 -2.73
CA SER A 89 -21.30 -20.23 -2.65
C SER A 89 -20.81 -21.45 -1.88
N ALA A 90 -21.74 -22.32 -1.44
CA ALA A 90 -21.39 -23.59 -0.82
C ALA A 90 -20.43 -24.39 -1.72
N LEU A 91 -19.33 -24.89 -1.14
CA LEU A 91 -18.32 -25.69 -1.83
C LEU A 91 -18.36 -27.12 -1.32
N ASN A 92 -18.50 -28.10 -2.22
CA ASN A 92 -18.33 -29.50 -1.84
C ASN A 92 -16.85 -29.78 -1.51
N PRO A 93 -16.54 -30.91 -0.86
CA PRO A 93 -15.16 -31.32 -0.64
C PRO A 93 -14.33 -31.28 -1.93
N ASN A 94 -13.17 -30.63 -1.86
CA ASN A 94 -12.24 -30.38 -2.97
C ASN A 94 -12.68 -29.38 -4.04
N ASP A 95 -13.91 -28.87 -4.02
CA ASP A 95 -14.32 -27.80 -4.93
C ASP A 95 -13.59 -26.49 -4.59
N SER A 96 -13.37 -25.68 -5.62
CA SER A 96 -12.79 -24.35 -5.46
C SER A 96 -13.48 -23.31 -6.33
N VAL A 97 -13.40 -22.05 -5.90
CA VAL A 97 -13.85 -20.88 -6.65
C VAL A 97 -12.71 -19.86 -6.69
N SER A 98 -12.49 -19.26 -7.85
CA SER A 98 -11.57 -18.13 -8.01
C SER A 98 -12.35 -16.90 -8.43
N ASP A 99 -12.03 -15.76 -7.81
CA ASP A 99 -12.70 -14.50 -8.09
C ASP A 99 -11.71 -13.32 -8.02
N SER A 100 -12.10 -12.20 -8.61
CA SER A 100 -11.32 -10.97 -8.63
C SER A 100 -12.21 -9.74 -8.59
N THR A 101 -11.77 -8.70 -7.86
CA THR A 101 -12.50 -7.43 -7.77
C THR A 101 -11.54 -6.25 -7.75
N LEU A 102 -12.06 -5.08 -8.13
CA LEU A 102 -11.37 -3.81 -7.95
C LEU A 102 -11.61 -3.30 -6.52
N ILE A 103 -10.53 -2.88 -5.87
CA ILE A 103 -10.57 -2.14 -4.61
C ILE A 103 -10.02 -0.75 -4.83
N LYS A 104 -10.62 0.25 -4.18
CA LYS A 104 -10.07 1.60 -4.12
C LYS A 104 -9.18 1.70 -2.89
N ILE A 105 -7.93 2.11 -3.08
CA ILE A 105 -6.99 2.36 -1.99
C ILE A 105 -7.35 3.66 -1.27
N PRO A 106 -7.53 3.67 0.06
CA PRO A 106 -7.86 4.88 0.81
C PRO A 106 -6.83 6.01 0.63
N HIS A 107 -7.32 7.25 0.67
CA HIS A 107 -6.48 8.45 0.52
C HIS A 107 -5.51 8.66 1.70
N ASN A 108 -5.97 8.34 2.90
CA ASN A 108 -5.38 8.64 4.20
C ASN A 108 -4.38 7.59 4.70
N ILE A 109 -3.84 6.77 3.81
CA ILE A 109 -2.75 5.84 4.13
C ILE A 109 -1.49 6.65 4.42
N THR A 110 -1.00 6.57 5.66
CA THR A 110 0.22 7.22 6.10
C THR A 110 1.45 6.43 5.67
N LYS A 111 2.63 7.07 5.69
CA LYS A 111 3.90 6.38 5.44
C LYS A 111 4.11 5.28 6.51
N GLY A 112 4.18 4.03 6.08
CA GLY A 112 4.34 2.88 6.95
C GLY A 112 4.24 1.57 6.17
N ASN A 113 4.33 0.44 6.88
CA ASN A 113 4.01 -0.86 6.32
C ASN A 113 2.49 -1.02 6.31
N TRP A 114 1.95 -1.49 5.20
CA TRP A 114 0.53 -1.76 5.04
C TRP A 114 0.33 -3.14 4.47
N TYR A 115 -0.87 -3.68 4.67
CA TYR A 115 -1.23 -5.03 4.26
C TYR A 115 -2.63 -5.04 3.68
N ILE A 116 -2.83 -5.80 2.60
CA ILE A 116 -4.15 -6.22 2.15
C ILE A 116 -4.41 -7.59 2.76
N ILE A 117 -5.49 -7.71 3.54
CA ILE A 117 -5.87 -8.95 4.23
C ILE A 117 -7.15 -9.49 3.59
N LEU A 118 -7.07 -10.71 3.07
CA LEU A 118 -8.21 -11.46 2.58
C LEU A 118 -8.61 -12.46 3.66
N TYR A 119 -9.88 -12.43 4.05
CA TYR A 119 -10.41 -13.27 5.11
C TYR A 119 -11.74 -13.89 4.69
N ILE A 120 -11.77 -15.23 4.56
CA ILE A 120 -13.02 -15.96 4.38
C ILE A 120 -13.69 -16.11 5.74
N HIS A 121 -14.94 -15.65 5.86
CA HIS A 121 -15.68 -15.78 7.11
C HIS A 121 -15.97 -17.27 7.37
N PRO A 122 -15.57 -17.82 8.52
CA PRO A 122 -15.74 -19.23 8.81
C PRO A 122 -17.22 -19.57 8.96
N THR A 123 -17.59 -20.77 8.54
CA THR A 123 -18.88 -21.37 8.90
C THR A 123 -18.74 -22.06 10.27
N SER A 124 -19.84 -22.27 10.99
CA SER A 124 -19.80 -23.14 12.18
C SER A 124 -19.21 -24.50 11.78
N GLN A 125 -18.15 -24.97 12.44
CA GLN A 125 -17.40 -26.21 12.16
C GLN A 125 -16.27 -26.13 11.13
N ASP A 126 -15.72 -24.94 10.89
CA ASP A 126 -14.45 -24.82 10.18
C ASP A 126 -13.28 -25.38 11.03
N LYS A 127 -12.57 -26.38 10.50
CA LYS A 127 -11.55 -27.18 11.20
C LYS A 127 -10.31 -26.35 11.55
N ASP A 128 -9.78 -25.60 10.59
CA ASP A 128 -8.53 -24.87 10.75
C ASP A 128 -8.74 -23.41 10.36
N MET A 129 -8.91 -22.54 11.35
CA MET A 129 -9.11 -21.12 11.05
C MET A 129 -7.84 -20.39 10.55
N THR A 130 -6.67 -21.04 10.57
CA THR A 130 -5.40 -20.37 10.20
C THR A 130 -5.21 -20.24 8.69
N ASN A 131 -5.84 -21.10 7.90
CA ASN A 131 -5.79 -21.09 6.44
C ASN A 131 -6.91 -20.22 5.80
N ASN A 132 -7.79 -19.63 6.63
CA ASN A 132 -8.87 -18.74 6.23
C ASN A 132 -8.41 -17.30 5.95
N THR A 133 -7.14 -17.00 6.19
CA THR A 133 -6.59 -15.65 6.02
C THR A 133 -5.36 -15.66 5.13
N ILE A 134 -5.29 -14.73 4.17
CA ILE A 134 -4.05 -14.37 3.48
C ILE A 134 -3.74 -12.90 3.69
N VAL A 135 -2.47 -12.62 3.96
CA VAL A 135 -1.91 -11.28 4.13
C VAL A 135 -0.96 -10.98 2.98
N ILE A 136 -1.18 -9.88 2.27
CA ILE A 136 -0.32 -9.40 1.19
C ILE A 136 0.34 -8.09 1.62
N PRO A 137 1.67 -8.05 1.83
CA PRO A 137 2.37 -6.80 2.13
C PRO A 137 2.36 -5.87 0.92
N ILE A 138 2.01 -4.61 1.17
CA ILE A 138 1.96 -3.55 0.15
C ILE A 138 2.96 -2.45 0.48
N THR A 139 3.65 -1.98 -0.55
CA THR A 139 4.52 -0.81 -0.48
C THR A 139 3.72 0.41 -0.89
N TYR A 140 3.70 1.42 -0.04
CA TYR A 140 3.11 2.71 -0.33
C TYR A 140 4.11 3.62 -1.06
N THR A 141 3.71 4.16 -2.22
CA THR A 141 4.42 5.28 -2.85
C THR A 141 3.51 6.50 -2.92
N GLN A 142 3.84 7.54 -2.16
CA GLN A 142 3.24 8.85 -2.37
C GLN A 142 3.77 9.39 -3.70
N ILE A 143 2.89 9.69 -4.66
CA ILE A 143 3.25 10.69 -5.66
C ILE A 143 3.36 11.99 -4.89
N ILE A 144 4.56 12.55 -4.82
CA ILE A 144 4.71 13.96 -4.46
C ILE A 144 4.06 14.72 -5.61
N ASN A 145 2.75 15.01 -5.50
CA ASN A 145 2.13 15.97 -6.40
C ASN A 145 2.94 17.25 -6.22
N LYS A 146 3.68 17.65 -7.24
CA LYS A 146 4.36 18.95 -7.29
C LYS A 146 3.38 20.09 -7.01
N ASP A 147 2.09 19.84 -7.25
CA ASP A 147 0.98 20.76 -7.03
C ASP A 147 0.52 20.89 -5.57
N LEU A 148 0.94 20.00 -4.66
CA LEU A 148 0.64 20.13 -3.21
C LEU A 148 1.61 21.08 -2.47
N PHE A 149 2.55 21.71 -3.18
CA PHE A 149 3.39 22.81 -2.68
C PHE A 149 2.87 24.20 -3.08
N ASN A 150 1.56 24.36 -3.28
CA ASN A 150 0.98 25.67 -3.51
C ASN A 150 -0.05 26.00 -2.41
N GLU A 151 0.43 26.51 -1.26
CA GLU A 151 -0.13 27.82 -0.90
C GLU A 151 0.16 28.71 -2.11
N ASN A 152 -0.82 29.40 -2.68
CA ASN A 152 -0.72 30.22 -3.91
C ASN A 152 0.56 31.09 -3.97
N LEU A 153 1.71 30.51 -4.30
CA LEU A 153 3.01 31.14 -4.27
C LEU A 153 3.21 31.72 -5.66
N ASN A 154 2.64 32.90 -5.85
CA ASN A 154 2.80 33.66 -7.09
C ASN A 154 4.24 34.19 -7.15
N LEU A 155 5.21 33.35 -7.51
CA LEU A 155 6.60 33.74 -7.70
C LEU A 155 6.86 34.03 -9.18
N SER A 156 7.19 35.28 -9.49
CA SER A 156 7.69 35.67 -10.80
C SER A 156 8.85 36.64 -10.66
N ILE A 157 9.80 36.58 -11.59
CA ILE A 157 10.96 37.47 -11.64
C ILE A 157 10.95 38.20 -12.97
N TYR A 158 11.19 39.51 -12.96
CA TYR A 158 11.24 40.34 -14.17
C TYR A 158 12.17 41.56 -13.99
N PRO A 159 12.67 42.17 -15.08
CA PRO A 159 12.58 41.70 -16.46
C PRO A 159 13.50 40.49 -16.69
N ASN A 160 13.16 39.63 -17.65
CA ASN A 160 14.07 38.62 -18.17
C ASN A 160 13.94 38.65 -19.70
N PRO A 161 14.96 39.12 -20.45
CA PRO A 161 16.32 39.48 -20.03
C PRO A 161 16.43 40.71 -19.09
N VAL A 162 17.51 40.79 -18.30
CA VAL A 162 17.78 41.87 -17.34
C VAL A 162 19.08 42.59 -17.65
N LYS A 163 19.11 43.90 -17.37
CA LYS A 163 20.34 44.71 -17.35
C LYS A 163 20.86 44.90 -15.94
N ASP A 164 20.17 45.68 -15.10
CA ASP A 164 20.76 46.09 -13.82
C ASP A 164 20.07 45.43 -12.62
N LYS A 165 18.74 45.38 -12.62
CA LYS A 165 17.95 44.94 -11.45
C LYS A 165 16.84 43.99 -11.85
N LEU A 166 16.69 42.91 -11.09
CA LEU A 166 15.55 42.00 -11.14
C LEU A 166 14.60 42.30 -9.99
N PHE A 167 13.32 42.32 -10.31
CA PHE A 167 12.22 42.44 -9.37
C PHE A 167 11.55 41.10 -9.18
N ILE A 168 11.19 40.79 -7.94
CA ILE A 168 10.52 39.56 -7.54
C ILE A 168 9.10 39.91 -7.15
N ASN A 169 8.12 39.45 -7.91
CA ASN A 169 6.75 39.45 -7.44
C ASN A 169 6.50 38.15 -6.68
N THR A 170 6.19 38.28 -5.39
CA THR A 170 5.84 37.18 -4.48
C THR A 170 4.95 37.72 -3.36
N ASN A 171 4.04 36.89 -2.88
CA ASN A 171 3.23 37.12 -1.68
C ASN A 171 3.95 36.74 -0.37
N ILE A 172 5.26 36.49 -0.43
CA ILE A 172 6.08 36.20 0.75
C ILE A 172 6.85 37.46 1.16
N ASP A 173 6.57 37.93 2.36
CA ASP A 173 7.07 39.23 2.82
C ASP A 173 8.23 39.12 3.83
N LYS A 174 8.66 37.91 4.25
CA LYS A 174 9.71 37.73 5.26
C LYS A 174 10.59 36.49 5.02
N SER A 175 11.90 36.62 5.30
CA SER A 175 12.90 35.54 5.37
C SER A 175 13.16 34.77 4.06
N THR A 176 12.94 35.42 2.92
CA THR A 176 13.23 34.80 1.61
C THR A 176 14.69 35.07 1.23
N GLU A 177 15.41 34.02 0.92
CA GLU A 177 16.78 34.05 0.42
C GLU A 177 16.79 33.96 -1.11
N TYR A 178 17.80 34.54 -1.73
CA TYR A 178 18.19 34.18 -3.09
C TYR A 178 19.64 33.72 -3.15
N SER A 179 19.92 32.82 -4.10
CA SER A 179 21.26 32.40 -4.49
C SER A 179 21.39 32.49 -6.02
N ILE A 180 22.45 33.13 -6.51
CA ILE A 180 22.76 33.26 -7.94
C ILE A 180 23.87 32.27 -8.27
N TYR A 181 23.63 31.46 -9.29
CA TYR A 181 24.58 30.49 -9.83
C TYR A 181 24.90 30.83 -11.28
N SER A 182 26.16 30.61 -11.68
CA SER A 182 26.56 30.58 -13.07
C SER A 182 26.01 29.34 -13.79
N ILE A 183 26.14 29.30 -15.12
CA ILE A 183 25.66 28.17 -15.93
C ILE A 183 26.36 26.83 -15.63
N ASP A 184 27.60 26.86 -15.16
CA ASP A 184 28.37 25.71 -14.68
C ASP A 184 28.05 25.33 -13.23
N GLY A 185 27.11 26.03 -12.58
CA GLY A 185 26.60 25.71 -11.24
C GLY A 185 27.40 26.32 -10.09
N LYS A 186 28.38 27.18 -10.36
CA LYS A 186 29.15 27.87 -9.31
C LYS A 186 28.28 28.92 -8.63
N LEU A 187 28.25 28.93 -7.30
CA LEU A 187 27.60 29.98 -6.51
C LEU A 187 28.38 31.29 -6.67
N ILE A 188 27.69 32.34 -7.13
CA ILE A 188 28.24 33.68 -7.31
C ILE A 188 27.88 34.58 -6.14
N ASN A 189 26.61 34.54 -5.72
CA ASN A 189 26.11 35.37 -4.63
C ASN A 189 24.97 34.64 -3.90
N LYS A 190 24.83 34.89 -2.60
CA LYS A 190 23.73 34.43 -1.76
C LYS A 190 23.41 35.52 -0.73
N SER A 191 22.16 35.96 -0.68
CA SER A 191 21.72 37.02 0.24
C SER A 191 20.24 36.87 0.58
N GLN A 192 19.80 37.55 1.65
CA GLN A 192 18.38 37.78 1.89
C GLN A 192 17.84 38.76 0.83
N ILE A 193 16.61 38.54 0.39
CA ILE A 193 15.89 39.45 -0.50
C ILE A 193 15.49 40.68 0.31
N ASN A 194 16.04 41.83 -0.03
CA ASN A 194 15.61 43.12 0.49
C ASN A 194 14.73 43.82 -0.57
N ASP A 195 13.58 44.36 -0.15
CA ASP A 195 12.64 45.08 -1.01
C ASP A 195 12.25 44.38 -2.32
N LYS A 196 12.33 43.05 -2.36
CA LYS A 196 12.02 42.22 -3.54
C LYS A 196 12.88 42.55 -4.78
N VAL A 197 14.10 43.05 -4.57
CA VAL A 197 15.05 43.38 -5.65
C VAL A 197 16.31 42.52 -5.53
N ILE A 198 16.80 42.03 -6.67
CA ILE A 198 18.13 41.45 -6.82
C ILE A 198 18.95 42.35 -7.74
N ASP A 199 20.10 42.79 -7.25
CA ASP A 199 21.09 43.51 -8.04
C ASP A 199 21.83 42.52 -8.96
N MET A 200 21.90 42.87 -10.25
CA MET A 200 22.54 42.11 -11.31
C MET A 200 23.62 42.93 -12.05
N GLU A 201 23.81 44.20 -11.70
CA GLU A 201 24.69 45.14 -12.43
C GLU A 201 26.15 44.66 -12.44
N TYR A 202 26.60 44.02 -11.35
CA TYR A 202 27.96 43.51 -11.19
C TYR A 202 28.25 42.21 -11.98
N LEU A 203 27.25 41.63 -12.65
CA LEU A 203 27.40 40.40 -13.44
C LEU A 203 27.67 40.73 -14.90
N TYR A 204 28.56 39.95 -15.53
CA TYR A 204 28.75 40.00 -16.98
C TYR A 204 27.54 39.45 -17.73
N ASN A 205 27.43 39.78 -19.01
CA ASN A 205 26.38 39.27 -19.86
C ASN A 205 26.46 37.74 -19.97
N GLY A 206 25.33 37.06 -19.85
CA GLY A 206 25.30 35.60 -19.78
C GLY A 206 24.02 35.01 -19.22
N ILE A 207 24.04 33.71 -18.95
CA ILE A 207 22.93 32.96 -18.35
C ILE A 207 23.26 32.66 -16.90
N TYR A 208 22.29 32.93 -16.02
CA TYR A 208 22.37 32.66 -14.59
C TYR A 208 21.15 31.86 -14.12
N PHE A 209 21.33 31.09 -13.06
CA PHE A 209 20.23 30.45 -12.35
C PHE A 209 20.07 31.14 -11.00
N ILE A 210 18.87 31.63 -10.73
CA ILE A 210 18.53 32.25 -9.45
C ILE A 210 17.63 31.30 -8.70
N ASN A 211 18.13 30.78 -7.59
CA ASN A 211 17.35 30.04 -6.64
C ASN A 211 16.74 31.01 -5.62
N ILE A 212 15.46 30.86 -5.34
CA ILE A 212 14.72 31.58 -4.30
C ILE A 212 14.21 30.54 -3.31
N SER A 213 14.57 30.68 -2.05
CA SER A 213 14.21 29.75 -0.99
C SER A 213 13.59 30.46 0.20
N ASN A 214 12.65 29.78 0.86
CA ASN A 214 12.09 30.19 2.13
C ASN A 214 11.69 28.96 2.93
N ASP A 215 12.44 28.69 3.99
CA ASP A 215 12.24 27.49 4.82
C ASP A 215 10.87 27.50 5.51
N SER A 216 10.42 28.67 5.97
CA SER A 216 9.14 28.82 6.68
C SER A 216 7.94 28.47 5.79
N LYS A 217 8.04 28.75 4.48
CA LYS A 217 7.02 28.46 3.49
C LYS A 217 7.34 27.25 2.61
N LYS A 218 8.40 26.49 2.93
CA LYS A 218 8.92 25.38 2.12
C LYS A 218 9.06 25.73 0.63
N LEU A 219 9.38 26.99 0.32
CA LEU A 219 9.63 27.43 -1.04
C LEU A 219 11.07 27.08 -1.39
N ASN A 220 11.26 26.47 -2.56
CA ASN A 220 12.56 26.30 -3.18
C ASN A 220 12.37 26.28 -4.71
N SER A 221 12.63 27.41 -5.37
CA SER A 221 12.37 27.59 -6.79
C SER A 221 13.60 28.13 -7.52
N THR A 222 13.94 27.55 -8.66
CA THR A 222 15.08 27.98 -9.48
C THR A 222 14.59 28.51 -10.82
N ILE A 223 15.01 29.73 -11.16
CA ILE A 223 14.61 30.44 -12.38
C ILE A 223 15.87 30.75 -13.21
N LYS A 224 15.82 30.45 -14.50
CA LYS A 224 16.84 30.85 -15.46
C LYS A 224 16.65 32.32 -15.84
N VAL A 225 17.71 33.10 -15.74
CA VAL A 225 17.75 34.52 -16.11
C VAL A 225 18.83 34.77 -17.15
N VAL A 226 18.52 35.62 -18.13
CA VAL A 226 19.47 36.12 -19.13
C VAL A 226 19.88 37.54 -18.76
N LYS A 227 21.19 37.79 -18.62
CA LYS A 227 21.79 39.10 -18.35
C LYS A 227 22.34 39.70 -19.65
N GLU A 228 21.98 40.95 -19.93
CA GLU A 228 22.38 41.77 -21.09
C GLU A 228 23.06 43.09 -20.72
#